data_AF-A0A3M1VTK9-F1
#
_entry.id   AF-A0A3M1VTK9-F1
#
_cell.length_a   1.000
_cell.length_b   1.000
_cell.length_c   1.000
_cell.angle_alpha   90.00
_cell.angle_beta   90.00
_cell.angle_gamma   90.00
#
_symmetry.space_group_name_H-M   'P 1'
#
loop_
_entity.id
_entity.type
_entity.pdbx_description
1 polymer ?
#
loop_
_entity_poly.entity_id
_entity_poly.type
_entity_poly.pdbx_seq_one_letter_code
_entity_poly.pdbx_strand_id
1 'polypeptide(L)'
;MTKGRMIVTVLACLAVAALAAGAAPAGKAKVGEFEPSVLATPHPYPAAAPGETLQWVVRYPGATYIRLHFSRFELAPGDVLEIRDPSGRVRHRYTGLGPHGDGEFWAFSIPGDTAVLELTAETGGGFGFDSDGYGRGTEPIAPVGPPQPGPESVCGKQDWKDVACYETSHPEEYANSQGVVRALIGCCWLCTAFKVSDNGQFLTNNHCVASNSDARATELQMGYQTPSCGGGGASPSGSVLGNSVLKTDATLDFTLMSTTGDSSGIPCLALDPRLPPRGERIYIAHHPGGNPKKLSIDSDMNGGTCAVDVSPAYGNAPDTDIGYYCDTAGGSSGSPVFSGTSHKVVALHHFGGCTNQGVRMDLIYPKISGLLGSCSAGAQCGNGVKEPGEECDGNDLGGASCSDRGCTSGSVSCNADCTLDYSGCGGCPACDNDGLCESGEDCNSCPNDCFSGSGAVCGNKICEIGAGEDCKNCPSDCRQKKGKFCCGQDVDCSYSKCTDQKKGITCSMSGGSASCCGDGVCEGSEDSNNCSVDCGTAPYCGDGLCSGGENECNCSADCGTPPASEVPGQTCSDKIDNDCDGKTDCQDGDCASDASCAGGSCLPKGKSCSSNSDCCSNKCRKKKGKKVCA
;
A
#
# COMPACT_ATOMS: atom_id res chain seq x y z
N MET A 1 -18.74 5.40 56.93
CA MET A 1 -17.31 5.66 56.66
C MET A 1 -17.21 6.08 55.20
N THR A 2 -16.92 7.34 55.00
CA THR A 2 -17.16 8.11 53.77
C THR A 2 -16.04 7.81 52.75
N LYS A 3 -16.42 7.32 51.57
CA LYS A 3 -15.50 6.94 50.48
C LYS A 3 -14.82 8.18 49.91
N GLY A 4 -13.50 8.27 50.06
CA GLY A 4 -12.69 9.36 49.56
C GLY A 4 -12.34 9.17 48.09
N ARG A 5 -13.01 9.91 47.21
CA ARG A 5 -12.51 10.24 45.86
C ARG A 5 -11.19 11.02 46.05
N MET A 6 -10.04 10.46 45.69
CA MET A 6 -8.80 11.24 45.58
C MET A 6 -8.87 12.06 44.28
N ILE A 7 -9.56 13.20 44.34
CA ILE A 7 -9.48 14.23 43.29
C ILE A 7 -8.22 15.04 43.60
N VAL A 8 -7.14 14.79 42.86
CA VAL A 8 -5.96 15.67 42.88
C VAL A 8 -6.23 16.82 41.90
N THR A 9 -6.93 17.85 42.36
CA THR A 9 -7.11 19.09 41.59
C THR A 9 -5.81 19.91 41.67
N VAL A 10 -4.93 19.82 40.66
CA VAL A 10 -3.82 20.77 40.52
C VAL A 10 -4.36 22.02 39.83
N LEU A 11 -4.72 23.04 40.61
CA LEU A 11 -4.90 24.41 40.10
C LEU A 11 -3.49 25.00 39.86
N ALA A 12 -3.01 24.98 38.62
CA ALA A 12 -1.82 25.74 38.25
C ALA A 12 -2.20 27.23 38.14
N CYS A 13 -1.80 28.02 39.15
CA CYS A 13 -1.93 29.48 39.15
C CYS A 13 -0.65 30.12 38.56
N LEU A 14 -0.85 31.09 37.68
CA LEU A 14 0.14 31.74 36.81
C LEU A 14 1.40 32.29 37.49
N ALA A 15 2.53 32.15 36.78
CA ALA A 15 3.57 33.17 36.73
C ALA A 15 3.94 33.42 35.25
N VAL A 16 3.60 34.60 34.73
CA VAL A 16 3.90 35.01 33.35
C VAL A 16 5.39 35.33 33.27
N ALA A 17 6.17 34.45 32.65
CA ALA A 17 7.50 34.77 32.15
C ALA A 17 7.40 34.91 30.63
N ALA A 18 7.57 36.13 30.13
CA ALA A 18 7.59 36.41 28.69
C ALA A 18 8.84 35.78 28.07
N LEU A 19 8.66 34.68 27.34
CA LEU A 19 9.70 34.09 26.49
C LEU A 19 9.63 34.72 25.09
N ALA A 20 10.80 35.03 24.55
CA ALA A 20 10.98 35.72 23.29
C ALA A 20 10.34 34.96 22.12
N ALA A 21 9.49 35.65 21.36
CA ALA A 21 8.88 35.14 20.15
C ALA A 21 9.95 34.92 19.06
N GLY A 22 10.21 33.65 18.73
CA GLY A 22 10.88 33.29 17.48
C GLY A 22 9.96 33.61 16.30
N ALA A 23 10.54 34.11 15.21
CA ALA A 23 9.80 34.43 13.98
C ALA A 23 9.05 33.18 13.45
N ALA A 24 7.78 33.36 13.08
CA ALA A 24 6.97 32.31 12.48
C ALA A 24 7.58 31.86 11.14
N PRO A 25 7.72 30.55 10.88
CA PRO A 25 8.07 30.08 9.55
C PRO A 25 6.92 30.40 8.58
N ALA A 26 7.26 30.97 7.43
CA ALA A 26 6.36 31.22 6.31
C ALA A 26 5.57 29.94 5.92
N GLY A 27 4.24 30.03 5.77
CA GLY A 27 3.36 28.95 5.24
C GLY A 27 2.39 28.30 6.26
N LYS A 28 2.85 27.97 7.47
CA LYS A 28 2.01 27.33 8.50
C LYS A 28 0.98 28.28 9.12
N ALA A 29 -0.24 27.81 9.37
CA ALA A 29 -1.21 28.55 10.18
C ALA A 29 -0.94 28.35 11.68
N LYS A 30 -0.71 29.43 12.43
CA LYS A 30 -0.65 29.36 13.90
C LYS A 30 -2.07 29.25 14.47
N VAL A 31 -2.35 28.17 15.18
CA VAL A 31 -3.67 27.88 15.79
C VAL A 31 -3.58 27.42 17.24
N GLY A 32 -2.43 27.61 17.86
CA GLY A 32 -2.24 27.26 19.25
C GLY A 32 -1.04 27.94 19.87
N GLU A 33 -0.95 27.78 21.18
CA GLU A 33 0.19 28.20 21.98
C GLU A 33 0.58 27.07 22.93
N PHE A 34 1.88 26.91 23.14
CA PHE A 34 2.39 25.97 24.12
C PHE A 34 2.28 26.59 25.50
N GLU A 35 1.69 25.86 26.43
CA GLU A 35 1.61 26.19 27.84
C GLU A 35 2.52 25.24 28.62
N PRO A 36 3.69 25.72 29.10
CA PRO A 36 4.56 24.93 29.96
C PRO A 36 3.81 24.55 31.23
N SER A 37 3.71 23.26 31.51
CA SER A 37 3.00 22.76 32.68
C SER A 37 3.55 21.40 33.05
N VAL A 38 3.98 21.26 34.30
CA VAL A 38 4.49 19.97 34.79
C VAL A 38 3.31 19.16 35.31
N LEU A 39 3.02 18.06 34.62
CA LEU A 39 2.04 17.07 35.05
C LEU A 39 2.72 15.71 35.05
N ALA A 40 2.80 15.07 36.21
CA ALA A 40 3.48 13.79 36.36
C ALA A 40 2.69 12.84 37.26
N THR A 41 2.87 11.55 37.02
CA THR A 41 2.47 10.52 37.99
C THR A 41 3.45 10.47 39.15
N PRO A 42 3.07 9.95 40.33
CA PRO A 42 4.06 9.42 41.26
C PRO A 42 4.91 8.36 40.55
N HIS A 43 6.21 8.30 40.83
CA HIS A 43 7.11 7.31 40.26
C HIS A 43 7.71 6.42 41.38
N PRO A 44 7.44 5.10 41.38
CA PRO A 44 6.48 4.41 40.52
C PRO A 44 5.03 4.79 40.85
N TYR A 45 4.11 4.65 39.89
CA TYR A 45 2.69 4.97 40.15
C TYR A 45 2.02 3.85 40.94
N PRO A 46 1.07 4.19 41.85
CA PRO A 46 0.39 3.20 42.65
C PRO A 46 -0.62 2.40 41.82
N ALA A 47 -0.94 1.19 42.28
CA ALA A 47 -2.10 0.45 41.79
C ALA A 47 -3.38 1.25 42.10
N ALA A 48 -4.32 1.27 41.15
CA ALA A 48 -5.67 1.72 41.37
C ALA A 48 -6.48 0.61 42.06
N ALA A 49 -7.40 0.98 42.95
CA ALA A 49 -8.31 0.00 43.53
C ALA A 49 -9.16 -0.66 42.43
N PRO A 50 -9.65 -1.90 42.62
CA PRO A 50 -10.46 -2.57 41.60
C PRO A 50 -11.67 -1.72 41.18
N GLY A 51 -11.71 -1.33 39.90
CA GLY A 51 -12.75 -0.47 39.33
C GLY A 51 -12.57 1.04 39.55
N GLU A 52 -11.42 1.47 40.08
CA GLU A 52 -11.04 2.89 40.19
C GLU A 52 -9.94 3.24 39.17
N THR A 53 -9.81 4.53 38.87
CA THR A 53 -8.77 5.09 37.99
C THR A 53 -8.06 6.25 38.69
N LEU A 54 -6.78 6.45 38.40
CA LEU A 54 -6.06 7.66 38.80
C LEU A 54 -6.35 8.75 37.76
N GLN A 55 -6.75 9.94 38.22
CA GLN A 55 -7.28 10.97 37.33
C GLN A 55 -6.54 12.30 37.48
N TRP A 56 -6.26 12.92 36.34
CA TRP A 56 -5.77 14.30 36.23
C TRP A 56 -6.63 15.09 35.24
N VAL A 57 -6.72 16.39 35.43
CA VAL A 57 -7.49 17.28 34.55
C VAL A 57 -6.61 18.44 34.14
N VAL A 58 -6.44 18.60 32.83
CA VAL A 58 -5.82 19.78 32.23
C VAL A 58 -6.94 20.65 31.68
N ARG A 59 -6.98 21.92 32.09
CA ARG A 59 -8.01 22.85 31.64
C ARG A 59 -7.42 24.22 31.35
N TYR A 60 -7.73 24.75 30.17
CA TYR A 60 -7.45 26.13 29.80
C TYR A 60 -8.72 26.77 29.22
N PRO A 61 -9.46 27.56 30.00
CA PRO A 61 -10.73 28.14 29.55
C PRO A 61 -10.60 28.91 28.23
N GLY A 62 -11.51 28.61 27.29
CA GLY A 62 -11.52 29.23 25.97
C GLY A 62 -10.56 28.61 24.95
N ALA A 63 -9.81 27.56 25.31
CA ALA A 63 -9.04 26.81 24.33
C ALA A 63 -9.95 26.01 23.40
N THR A 64 -9.63 25.97 22.11
CA THR A 64 -10.39 25.21 21.11
C THR A 64 -10.01 23.72 21.10
N TYR A 65 -8.82 23.38 21.61
CA TYR A 65 -8.37 22.03 21.90
C TYR A 65 -7.29 22.04 23.00
N ILE A 66 -7.04 20.89 23.61
CA ILE A 66 -5.89 20.63 24.49
C ILE A 66 -5.10 19.45 23.92
N ARG A 67 -3.79 19.59 23.77
CA ARG A 67 -2.90 18.54 23.26
C ARG A 67 -1.68 18.40 24.17
N LEU A 68 -1.55 17.29 24.89
CA LEU A 68 -0.42 17.11 25.81
C LEU A 68 0.85 16.67 25.09
N HIS A 69 1.99 17.11 25.60
CA HIS A 69 3.30 16.56 25.29
C HIS A 69 3.80 15.75 26.47
N PHE A 70 4.23 14.51 26.22
CA PHE A 70 4.87 13.66 27.20
C PHE A 70 6.37 13.64 26.89
N SER A 71 7.17 14.12 27.84
CA SER A 71 8.63 14.05 27.77
C SER A 71 9.17 12.69 28.22
N ARG A 72 8.35 11.92 28.96
CA ARG A 72 8.58 10.52 29.28
C ARG A 72 7.27 9.79 29.55
N PHE A 73 7.12 8.59 29.00
CA PHE A 73 5.92 7.78 29.14
C PHE A 73 6.30 6.29 29.13
N GLU A 74 5.96 5.59 30.19
CA GLU A 74 6.31 4.18 30.39
C GLU A 74 5.32 3.53 31.34
N LEU A 75 4.29 2.90 30.77
CA LEU A 75 3.29 2.12 31.52
C LEU A 75 3.70 0.66 31.64
N ALA A 76 3.40 0.06 32.79
CA ALA A 76 3.57 -1.36 33.02
C ALA A 76 2.67 -2.19 32.08
N PRO A 77 3.05 -3.45 31.75
CA PRO A 77 2.26 -4.30 30.87
C PRO A 77 0.81 -4.46 31.35
N GLY A 78 -0.14 -4.17 30.46
CA GLY A 78 -1.58 -4.25 30.74
C GLY A 78 -2.22 -2.94 31.23
N ASP A 79 -1.42 -1.98 31.68
CA ASP A 79 -1.93 -0.67 32.14
C ASP A 79 -2.21 0.27 30.96
N VAL A 80 -3.16 1.17 31.15
CA VAL A 80 -3.68 2.05 30.08
C VAL A 80 -3.89 3.46 30.60
N LEU A 81 -3.31 4.45 29.91
CA LEU A 81 -3.70 5.85 30.06
C LEU A 81 -4.72 6.18 28.99
N GLU A 82 -5.91 6.61 29.40
CA GLU A 82 -6.91 7.20 28.53
C GLU A 82 -6.90 8.73 28.67
N ILE A 83 -6.86 9.45 27.56
CA ILE A 83 -7.04 10.91 27.53
C ILE A 83 -8.33 11.19 26.78
N ARG A 84 -9.25 11.91 27.40
CA ARG A 84 -10.58 12.16 26.85
C ARG A 84 -11.11 13.55 27.12
N ASP A 85 -12.15 13.92 26.38
CA ASP A 85 -12.96 15.09 26.69
C ASP A 85 -13.88 14.83 27.90
N PRO A 86 -14.43 15.87 28.56
CA PRO A 86 -15.30 15.70 29.73
C PRO A 86 -16.59 14.90 29.46
N SER A 87 -17.12 14.93 28.22
CA SER A 87 -18.29 14.13 27.85
C SER A 87 -17.94 12.68 27.53
N GLY A 88 -16.66 12.38 27.32
CA GLY A 88 -16.12 11.06 27.00
C GLY A 88 -16.44 10.56 25.61
N ARG A 89 -16.87 11.44 24.71
CA ARG A 89 -17.15 11.17 23.30
C ARG A 89 -15.86 11.02 22.49
N VAL A 90 -14.86 11.84 22.79
CA VAL A 90 -13.51 11.78 22.22
C VAL A 90 -12.60 11.20 23.28
N ARG A 91 -11.93 10.09 22.97
CA ARG A 91 -11.00 9.41 23.87
C ARG A 91 -9.90 8.71 23.09
N HIS A 92 -8.70 8.75 23.63
CA HIS A 92 -7.52 8.10 23.05
C HIS A 92 -6.81 7.30 24.13
N ARG A 93 -6.39 6.08 23.79
CA ARG A 93 -5.76 5.14 24.72
C ARG A 93 -4.28 4.99 24.37
N TYR A 94 -3.43 5.02 25.40
CA TYR A 94 -1.98 4.89 25.31
C TYR A 94 -1.53 3.77 26.24
N THR A 95 -0.55 2.98 25.80
CA THR A 95 0.00 1.81 26.52
C THR A 95 1.51 1.74 26.31
N GLY A 96 2.21 0.95 27.14
CA GLY A 96 3.66 0.73 27.01
C GLY A 96 4.45 2.04 26.97
N LEU A 97 5.24 2.24 25.91
CA LEU A 97 6.07 3.43 25.67
C LEU A 97 5.40 4.45 24.72
N GLY A 98 4.08 4.37 24.54
CA GLY A 98 3.34 5.26 23.65
C GLY A 98 3.40 4.88 22.16
N PRO A 99 2.91 5.75 21.26
CA PRO A 99 2.70 5.42 19.85
C PRO A 99 3.96 5.06 19.06
N HIS A 100 5.11 5.62 19.45
CA HIS A 100 6.40 5.46 18.76
C HIS A 100 7.34 4.48 19.46
N GLY A 101 6.97 3.97 20.64
CA GLY A 101 7.74 2.98 21.37
C GLY A 101 8.98 3.50 22.09
N ASP A 102 9.14 4.83 22.25
CA ASP A 102 10.31 5.47 22.87
C ASP A 102 9.98 6.32 24.10
N GLY A 103 8.70 6.52 24.41
CA GLY A 103 8.23 7.22 25.60
C GLY A 103 8.12 8.75 25.45
N GLU A 104 8.50 9.34 24.33
CA GLU A 104 8.35 10.79 24.09
C GLU A 104 7.39 11.02 22.92
N PHE A 105 6.28 11.71 23.16
CA PHE A 105 5.32 11.99 22.10
C PHE A 105 4.33 13.10 22.44
N TRP A 106 3.79 13.69 21.36
CA TRP A 106 2.56 14.48 21.43
C TRP A 106 1.34 13.56 21.38
N ALA A 107 0.47 13.67 22.38
CA ALA A 107 -0.83 13.00 22.36
C ALA A 107 -1.72 13.53 21.22
N PHE A 108 -2.75 12.78 20.86
CA PHE A 108 -3.89 13.30 20.09
C PHE A 108 -4.53 14.50 20.80
N SER A 109 -4.97 15.48 20.02
CA SER A 109 -5.69 16.65 20.54
C SER A 109 -7.09 16.28 21.01
N ILE A 110 -7.48 16.84 22.16
CA ILE A 110 -8.82 16.75 22.72
C ILE A 110 -9.56 18.03 22.36
N PRO A 111 -10.68 17.97 21.60
CA PRO A 111 -11.48 19.15 21.31
C PRO A 111 -12.03 19.80 22.58
N GLY A 112 -11.99 21.13 22.62
CA GLY A 112 -12.47 21.95 23.73
C GLY A 112 -11.39 22.33 24.74
N ASP A 113 -11.85 22.92 25.85
CA ASP A 113 -11.01 23.63 26.81
C ASP A 113 -10.42 22.73 27.91
N THR A 114 -10.77 21.44 27.91
CA THR A 114 -10.50 20.51 29.01
C THR A 114 -10.14 19.12 28.49
N ALA A 115 -9.02 18.57 28.95
CA ALA A 115 -8.64 17.17 28.78
C ALA A 115 -8.60 16.45 30.14
N VAL A 116 -9.16 15.26 30.19
CA VAL A 116 -9.20 14.39 31.36
C VAL A 116 -8.32 13.18 31.09
N LEU A 117 -7.31 12.98 31.92
CA LEU A 117 -6.39 11.84 31.87
C LEU A 117 -6.82 10.83 32.92
N GLU A 118 -6.99 9.57 32.54
CA GLU A 118 -7.34 8.46 33.42
C GLU A 118 -6.42 7.27 33.22
N LEU A 119 -5.64 6.96 34.25
CA LEU A 119 -4.77 5.80 34.29
C LEU A 119 -5.49 4.65 34.98
N THR A 120 -5.68 3.55 34.24
CA THR A 120 -6.12 2.25 34.77
C THR A 120 -4.86 1.42 35.03
N ALA A 121 -4.62 1.12 36.30
CA ALA A 121 -3.42 0.40 36.75
C ALA A 121 -3.78 -0.68 37.77
N GLU A 122 -3.85 -1.95 37.38
CA GLU A 122 -4.26 -3.02 38.32
C GLU A 122 -3.16 -3.39 39.31
N THR A 123 -1.92 -3.41 38.84
CA THR A 123 -0.75 -3.80 39.65
C THR A 123 0.12 -2.60 40.05
N GLY A 124 0.09 -1.52 39.25
CA GLY A 124 0.97 -0.38 39.45
C GLY A 124 2.44 -0.71 39.23
N GLY A 125 3.34 0.15 39.71
CA GLY A 125 4.77 -0.15 39.74
C GLY A 125 5.57 0.26 38.51
N GLY A 126 4.91 0.70 37.43
CA GLY A 126 5.57 1.33 36.29
C GLY A 126 6.04 2.75 36.59
N PHE A 127 6.82 3.34 35.68
CA PHE A 127 7.22 4.73 35.79
C PHE A 127 5.98 5.64 35.69
N GLY A 128 5.15 5.48 34.66
CA GLY A 128 3.95 6.28 34.44
C GLY A 128 4.22 7.33 33.37
N PHE A 129 4.05 8.61 33.69
CA PHE A 129 4.36 9.67 32.74
C PHE A 129 4.90 10.94 33.41
N ASP A 130 5.74 11.67 32.65
CA ASP A 130 6.08 13.07 32.81
C ASP A 130 5.57 13.83 31.58
N SER A 131 4.83 14.91 31.82
CA SER A 131 4.43 15.89 30.82
C SER A 131 5.06 17.23 31.16
N ASP A 132 5.70 17.85 30.17
CA ASP A 132 6.38 19.14 30.26
C ASP A 132 5.50 20.31 29.80
N GLY A 133 4.33 20.01 29.23
CA GLY A 133 3.29 20.97 28.95
C GLY A 133 2.23 20.47 27.99
N TYR A 134 1.40 21.40 27.54
CA TYR A 134 0.35 21.13 26.57
C TYR A 134 0.19 22.29 25.59
N GLY A 135 -0.14 21.95 24.35
CA GLY A 135 -0.69 22.90 23.40
C GLY A 135 -2.13 23.24 23.75
N ARG A 136 -2.45 24.52 23.81
CA ARG A 136 -3.82 25.01 23.81
C ARG A 136 -4.16 25.59 22.45
N GLY A 137 -5.29 25.17 21.91
CA GLY A 137 -5.86 25.77 20.72
C GLY A 137 -6.24 27.21 20.99
N THR A 138 -5.72 28.11 20.17
CA THR A 138 -6.20 29.48 20.08
C THR A 138 -7.11 29.53 18.87
N GLU A 139 -8.28 30.12 18.98
CA GLU A 139 -9.11 30.45 17.82
C GLU A 139 -8.23 30.93 16.66
N PRO A 140 -8.38 30.40 15.44
CA PRO A 140 -7.73 30.98 14.29
C PRO A 140 -8.15 32.45 14.21
N ILE A 141 -7.15 33.31 14.20
CA ILE A 141 -7.26 34.70 13.79
C ILE A 141 -7.83 34.68 12.37
N ALA A 142 -9.14 34.84 12.21
CA ALA A 142 -9.65 35.41 10.98
C ALA A 142 -8.82 36.66 10.70
N PRO A 143 -8.42 36.96 9.45
CA PRO A 143 -7.67 38.17 9.18
C PRO A 143 -8.57 39.36 9.55
N VAL A 144 -8.40 39.88 10.77
CA VAL A 144 -8.87 41.21 11.15
C VAL A 144 -7.90 42.18 10.50
N GLY A 145 -7.97 42.27 9.18
CA GLY A 145 -7.09 43.13 8.41
C GLY A 145 -7.11 42.79 6.92
N PRO A 146 -6.84 43.77 6.04
CA PRO A 146 -6.58 43.50 4.64
C PRO A 146 -5.44 42.48 4.51
N PRO A 147 -5.47 41.62 3.48
CA PRO A 147 -4.47 40.57 3.27
C PRO A 147 -3.07 41.16 3.40
N GLN A 148 -2.33 40.70 4.42
CA GLN A 148 -0.91 40.98 4.51
C GLN A 148 -0.23 40.16 3.41
N PRO A 149 0.72 40.73 2.65
CA PRO A 149 1.50 39.96 1.68
C PRO A 149 2.23 38.85 2.43
N GLY A 150 1.73 37.63 2.28
CA GLY A 150 2.27 36.40 2.83
C GLY A 150 2.35 35.35 1.72
N PRO A 151 3.06 34.25 1.97
CA PRO A 151 3.33 33.20 0.98
C PRO A 151 2.12 32.36 0.57
N GLU A 152 0.88 32.69 0.97
CA GLU A 152 -0.39 32.09 0.49
C GLU A 152 -1.44 33.20 0.49
N SER A 153 -2.25 33.35 -0.57
CA SER A 153 -3.10 34.53 -0.73
C SER A 153 -4.45 34.24 -1.39
N VAL A 154 -5.47 34.98 -0.97
CA VAL A 154 -6.72 35.17 -1.71
C VAL A 154 -6.42 36.11 -2.89
N CYS A 155 -6.70 35.65 -4.09
CA CYS A 155 -6.48 36.38 -5.32
C CYS A 155 -7.80 36.99 -5.78
N GLY A 156 -8.00 38.27 -5.48
CA GLY A 156 -9.28 38.93 -5.76
C GLY A 156 -10.24 38.75 -4.59
N LYS A 157 -11.43 38.20 -4.85
CA LYS A 157 -12.40 37.85 -3.81
C LYS A 157 -12.24 36.41 -3.40
N GLN A 158 -12.58 36.12 -2.15
CA GLN A 158 -12.55 34.76 -1.63
C GLN A 158 -13.66 33.90 -2.25
N ASP A 159 -13.27 32.85 -2.97
CA ASP A 159 -14.17 32.02 -3.79
C ASP A 159 -14.37 30.58 -3.29
N TRP A 160 -13.44 30.05 -2.47
CA TRP A 160 -13.57 28.70 -1.88
C TRP A 160 -14.86 28.50 -1.07
N LYS A 161 -15.41 27.28 -1.07
CA LYS A 161 -16.62 26.94 -0.30
C LYS A 161 -16.41 25.65 0.50
N ASP A 162 -17.33 25.40 1.43
CA ASP A 162 -17.37 24.09 2.11
C ASP A 162 -17.45 22.96 1.10
N VAL A 163 -16.74 21.86 1.37
CA VAL A 163 -16.80 20.67 0.50
C VAL A 163 -18.22 20.16 0.32
N ALA A 164 -19.06 20.27 1.37
CA ALA A 164 -20.48 19.91 1.33
C ALA A 164 -21.32 20.73 0.33
N CYS A 165 -20.85 21.90 -0.11
CA CYS A 165 -21.52 22.66 -1.18
C CYS A 165 -21.40 21.96 -2.55
N TYR A 166 -20.42 21.08 -2.70
CA TYR A 166 -20.03 20.47 -3.97
C TYR A 166 -20.42 19.00 -4.09
N GLU A 167 -20.92 18.39 -3.01
CA GLU A 167 -21.28 16.95 -2.97
C GLU A 167 -22.19 16.50 -4.12
N THR A 168 -23.15 17.34 -4.53
CA THR A 168 -24.08 17.00 -5.63
C THR A 168 -23.69 17.60 -6.98
N SER A 169 -22.99 18.74 -6.99
CA SER A 169 -22.67 19.46 -8.22
C SER A 169 -21.33 19.03 -8.83
N HIS A 170 -20.43 18.50 -8.01
CA HIS A 170 -19.05 18.14 -8.32
C HIS A 170 -18.65 16.89 -7.50
N PRO A 171 -19.31 15.74 -7.74
CA PRO A 171 -19.18 14.56 -6.90
C PRO A 171 -17.75 13.97 -6.90
N GLU A 172 -17.02 14.06 -8.02
CA GLU A 172 -15.64 13.58 -8.14
C GLU A 172 -14.67 14.45 -7.34
N GLU A 173 -14.80 15.78 -7.41
CA GLU A 173 -14.01 16.71 -6.59
C GLU A 173 -14.31 16.52 -5.10
N TYR A 174 -15.58 16.32 -4.74
CA TYR A 174 -15.99 16.02 -3.38
C TYR A 174 -15.40 14.70 -2.87
N ALA A 175 -15.47 13.63 -3.66
CA ALA A 175 -14.93 12.33 -3.31
C ALA A 175 -13.41 12.39 -3.09
N ASN A 176 -12.67 13.01 -4.03
CA ASN A 176 -11.22 13.18 -3.90
C ASN A 176 -10.83 14.06 -2.71
N SER A 177 -11.67 15.04 -2.34
CA SER A 177 -11.41 15.84 -1.14
C SER A 177 -11.36 14.99 0.14
N GLN A 178 -11.95 13.78 0.17
CA GLN A 178 -11.90 12.90 1.35
C GLN A 178 -10.51 12.36 1.64
N GLY A 179 -9.62 12.26 0.64
CA GLY A 179 -8.23 11.86 0.82
C GLY A 179 -7.32 12.94 1.44
N VAL A 180 -7.86 14.15 1.64
CA VAL A 180 -7.17 15.30 2.21
C VAL A 180 -7.49 15.43 3.70
N VAL A 181 -6.45 15.69 4.49
CA VAL A 181 -6.51 15.76 5.96
C VAL A 181 -5.87 17.05 6.48
N ARG A 182 -6.30 17.45 7.67
CA ARG A 182 -5.72 18.58 8.39
C ARG A 182 -4.52 18.12 9.21
N ALA A 183 -3.36 18.74 9.06
CA ALA A 183 -2.13 18.34 9.73
C ALA A 183 -1.78 19.30 10.88
N LEU A 184 -2.03 18.88 12.14
CA LEU A 184 -1.65 19.59 13.37
C LEU A 184 -0.26 19.18 13.83
N ILE A 185 0.70 20.08 13.64
CA ILE A 185 2.14 19.84 13.87
C ILE A 185 2.53 20.44 15.23
N GLY A 186 3.01 19.58 16.13
CA GLY A 186 3.31 19.94 17.52
C GLY A 186 2.09 20.50 18.23
N CYS A 187 2.26 21.53 19.05
CA CYS A 187 1.11 22.13 19.71
C CYS A 187 0.23 22.98 18.80
N CYS A 188 0.78 23.57 17.75
CA CYS A 188 0.37 24.95 17.43
C CYS A 188 0.27 25.30 15.95
N TRP A 189 0.72 24.43 15.05
CA TRP A 189 0.83 24.77 13.64
C TRP A 189 -0.04 23.87 12.79
N LEU A 190 -0.71 24.45 11.80
CA LEU A 190 -1.53 23.73 10.86
C LEU A 190 -1.00 23.85 9.44
N CYS A 191 -1.00 22.71 8.76
CA CYS A 191 -0.86 22.56 7.33
C CYS A 191 -1.97 21.62 6.82
N THR A 192 -1.93 21.33 5.52
CA THR A 192 -2.71 20.30 4.86
C THR A 192 -1.79 19.13 4.47
N ALA A 193 -2.32 17.92 4.48
CA ALA A 193 -1.66 16.74 3.94
C ALA A 193 -2.67 15.87 3.21
N PHE A 194 -2.21 14.92 2.40
CA PHE A 194 -3.10 13.97 1.72
C PHE A 194 -2.46 12.60 1.57
N LYS A 195 -3.29 11.56 1.60
CA LYS A 195 -2.83 10.17 1.53
C LYS A 195 -2.49 9.79 0.10
N VAL A 196 -1.40 9.05 -0.10
CA VAL A 196 -0.90 8.63 -1.43
C VAL A 196 -0.68 7.12 -1.57
N SER A 197 -0.87 6.35 -0.50
CA SER A 197 -0.88 4.88 -0.56
C SER A 197 -1.70 4.28 0.58
N ASP A 198 -2.16 3.05 0.40
CA ASP A 198 -2.93 2.30 1.39
C ASP A 198 -2.12 1.95 2.65
N ASN A 199 -0.79 1.95 2.54
CA ASN A 199 0.15 1.74 3.65
C ASN A 199 0.28 2.94 4.59
N GLY A 200 -0.64 3.91 4.55
CA GLY A 200 -0.63 5.09 5.42
C GLY A 200 0.52 6.04 5.12
N GLN A 201 0.78 6.30 3.84
CA GLN A 201 1.77 7.30 3.42
C GLN A 201 1.06 8.59 3.00
N PHE A 202 1.61 9.73 3.45
CA PHE A 202 1.04 11.05 3.22
C PHE A 202 2.08 12.00 2.63
N LEU A 203 1.63 12.85 1.70
CA LEU A 203 2.36 14.01 1.22
C LEU A 203 1.93 15.29 1.93
N THR A 204 2.90 16.15 2.21
CA THR A 204 2.75 17.54 2.67
C THR A 204 4.00 18.33 2.27
N ASN A 205 4.14 19.60 2.68
CA ASN A 205 5.35 20.36 2.38
C ASN A 205 6.52 20.06 3.32
N ASN A 206 7.75 20.26 2.83
CA ASN A 206 8.97 20.20 3.67
C ASN A 206 8.95 21.27 4.76
N HIS A 207 8.54 22.49 4.42
CA HIS A 207 8.47 23.56 5.42
C HIS A 207 7.46 23.24 6.53
N CYS A 208 6.42 22.43 6.26
CA CYS A 208 5.48 21.90 7.24
C CYS A 208 6.12 20.82 8.12
N VAL A 209 6.69 19.79 7.50
CA VAL A 209 7.32 18.64 8.17
C VAL A 209 8.70 18.43 7.58
N ALA A 210 9.76 18.88 8.26
CA ALA A 210 11.13 18.84 7.73
C ALA A 210 11.96 17.68 8.30
N SER A 211 11.46 17.01 9.34
CA SER A 211 12.23 16.06 10.15
C SER A 211 11.35 14.95 10.74
N ASN A 212 12.00 13.88 11.24
CA ASN A 212 11.30 12.82 11.97
C ASN A 212 10.63 13.33 13.25
N SER A 213 11.21 14.31 13.95
CA SER A 213 10.58 14.92 15.11
C SER A 213 9.31 15.68 14.72
N ASP A 214 9.31 16.40 13.60
CA ASP A 214 8.10 17.05 13.09
C ASP A 214 7.04 16.02 12.71
N ALA A 215 7.43 14.94 12.01
CA ALA A 215 6.51 13.88 11.61
C ALA A 215 5.84 13.22 12.83
N ARG A 216 6.63 12.86 13.85
CA ARG A 216 6.14 12.27 15.11
C ARG A 216 5.28 13.21 15.94
N ALA A 217 5.49 14.52 15.80
CA ALA A 217 4.66 15.56 16.40
C ALA A 217 3.40 15.89 15.58
N THR A 218 3.21 15.29 14.40
CA THR A 218 2.09 15.62 13.51
C THR A 218 0.90 14.71 13.76
N GLU A 219 -0.24 15.31 14.11
CA GLU A 219 -1.55 14.67 14.09
C GLU A 219 -2.25 14.97 12.76
N LEU A 220 -2.61 13.92 12.02
CA LEU A 220 -3.40 14.02 10.80
C LEU A 220 -4.87 13.76 11.13
N GLN A 221 -5.69 14.80 10.98
CA GLN A 221 -7.09 14.80 11.35
C GLN A 221 -7.98 14.56 10.12
N MET A 222 -8.69 13.45 10.17
CA MET A 222 -9.54 12.95 9.10
C MET A 222 -10.91 13.61 9.16
N GLY A 223 -11.54 13.83 8.00
CA GLY A 223 -12.94 14.27 7.94
C GLY A 223 -13.24 15.60 8.64
N TYR A 224 -12.23 16.45 8.90
CA TYR A 224 -12.44 17.75 9.53
C TYR A 224 -13.06 18.75 8.54
N GLN A 225 -14.37 18.66 8.35
CA GLN A 225 -15.15 19.48 7.41
C GLN A 225 -16.51 19.81 7.99
N THR A 226 -17.18 20.81 7.43
CA THR A 226 -18.57 21.10 7.82
C THR A 226 -19.50 20.03 7.24
N PRO A 227 -20.55 19.63 7.98
CA PRO A 227 -21.50 18.61 7.50
C PRO A 227 -22.47 19.18 6.45
N SER A 228 -22.58 20.50 6.31
CA SER A 228 -23.44 21.14 5.33
C SER A 228 -22.80 22.39 4.74
N CYS A 229 -23.32 22.79 3.56
CA CYS A 229 -22.88 24.00 2.89
C CYS A 229 -23.20 25.25 3.70
N GLY A 230 -22.19 26.04 4.07
CA GLY A 230 -22.34 27.31 4.77
C GLY A 230 -22.68 27.18 6.26
N GLY A 231 -22.61 25.99 6.86
CA GLY A 231 -22.99 25.82 8.27
C GLY A 231 -22.59 24.49 8.92
N GLY A 232 -22.75 24.45 10.25
CA GLY A 232 -22.47 23.28 11.09
C GLY A 232 -21.08 23.31 11.73
N GLY A 233 -20.98 22.75 12.93
CA GLY A 233 -19.69 22.54 13.59
C GLY A 233 -18.92 21.41 12.90
N ALA A 234 -17.62 21.60 12.71
CA ALA A 234 -16.74 20.56 12.20
C ALA A 234 -16.03 19.85 13.36
N SER A 235 -15.87 18.55 13.25
CA SER A 235 -15.06 17.75 14.17
C SER A 235 -14.38 16.66 13.37
N PRO A 236 -13.11 16.31 13.67
CA PRO A 236 -12.46 15.21 12.99
C PRO A 236 -13.25 13.91 13.18
N SER A 237 -13.40 13.11 12.13
CA SER A 237 -13.99 11.77 12.21
C SER A 237 -13.03 10.75 12.83
N GLY A 238 -11.73 11.08 12.85
CA GLY A 238 -10.68 10.39 13.58
C GLY A 238 -9.33 11.03 13.26
N SER A 239 -8.26 10.45 13.81
CA SER A 239 -6.91 10.95 13.62
C SER A 239 -5.88 9.82 13.58
N VAL A 240 -4.79 10.03 12.86
CA VAL A 240 -3.57 9.21 12.91
C VAL A 240 -2.36 10.10 13.25
N LEU A 241 -1.28 9.50 13.76
CA LEU A 241 -0.03 10.23 14.02
C LEU A 241 0.98 9.95 12.91
N GLY A 242 1.73 10.96 12.50
CA GLY A 242 2.92 10.75 11.69
C GLY A 242 3.97 9.94 12.45
N ASN A 243 4.80 9.19 11.72
CA ASN A 243 5.77 8.25 12.28
C ASN A 243 7.20 8.59 11.85
N SER A 244 7.44 8.58 10.54
CA SER A 244 8.77 8.83 9.99
C SER A 244 8.70 9.50 8.63
N VAL A 245 9.67 10.38 8.36
CA VAL A 245 9.91 10.94 7.04
C VAL A 245 10.57 9.87 6.17
N LEU A 246 9.91 9.53 5.06
CA LEU A 246 10.42 8.59 4.06
C LEU A 246 11.27 9.32 3.01
N LYS A 247 10.83 10.51 2.61
CA LYS A 247 11.56 11.40 1.69
C LYS A 247 11.18 12.84 1.95
N THR A 248 12.15 13.74 1.92
CA THR A 248 11.90 15.18 1.96
C THR A 248 12.88 15.93 1.07
N ASP A 249 12.47 17.07 0.54
CA ASP A 249 13.28 17.93 -0.32
C ASP A 249 12.89 19.39 -0.10
N ALA A 250 13.84 20.22 0.31
CA ALA A 250 13.60 21.64 0.58
C ALA A 250 13.48 22.49 -0.70
N THR A 251 14.06 22.04 -1.81
CA THR A 251 13.97 22.77 -3.10
C THR A 251 12.63 22.54 -3.76
N LEU A 252 12.11 21.32 -3.70
CA LEU A 252 10.76 20.98 -4.18
C LEU A 252 9.70 21.04 -3.09
N ASP A 253 10.07 21.55 -1.92
CA ASP A 253 9.24 21.74 -0.73
C ASP A 253 8.22 20.62 -0.48
N PHE A 254 8.64 19.35 -0.52
CA PHE A 254 7.76 18.22 -0.25
C PHE A 254 8.32 17.32 0.83
N THR A 255 7.42 16.65 1.53
CA THR A 255 7.70 15.56 2.46
C THR A 255 6.71 14.43 2.25
N LEU A 256 7.23 13.24 1.99
CA LEU A 256 6.53 11.96 2.11
C LEU A 256 6.82 11.38 3.49
N MET A 257 5.78 11.09 4.26
CA MET A 257 5.90 10.49 5.59
C MET A 257 4.96 9.28 5.75
N SER A 258 5.35 8.34 6.60
CA SER A 258 4.49 7.25 7.08
C SER A 258 3.73 7.66 8.35
N THR A 259 2.65 6.95 8.66
CA THR A 259 1.86 7.14 9.88
C THR A 259 1.82 5.90 10.76
N THR A 260 1.50 6.09 12.04
CA THR A 260 1.05 5.01 12.95
C THR A 260 -0.47 5.01 13.03
N GLY A 261 -1.06 3.84 13.26
CA GLY A 261 -2.50 3.68 13.44
C GLY A 261 -3.24 3.41 12.12
N ASP A 262 -4.55 3.22 12.24
CA ASP A 262 -5.41 2.87 11.11
C ASP A 262 -5.81 4.10 10.29
N SER A 263 -5.37 4.13 9.04
CA SER A 263 -5.70 5.16 8.04
C SER A 263 -6.57 4.62 6.90
N SER A 264 -7.14 3.42 7.04
CA SER A 264 -7.98 2.78 6.01
C SER A 264 -9.21 3.61 5.64
N GLY A 265 -9.76 4.38 6.59
CA GLY A 265 -10.87 5.29 6.36
C GLY A 265 -10.54 6.54 5.53
N ILE A 266 -9.28 6.73 5.10
CA ILE A 266 -8.87 7.80 4.19
C ILE A 266 -8.56 7.17 2.83
N PRO A 267 -9.20 7.59 1.74
CA PRO A 267 -8.81 7.14 0.41
C PRO A 267 -7.45 7.74 0.04
N CYS A 268 -6.57 6.93 -0.55
CA CYS A 268 -5.35 7.47 -1.15
C CYS A 268 -5.68 8.19 -2.46
N LEU A 269 -4.85 9.15 -2.86
CA LEU A 269 -5.04 9.96 -4.05
C LEU A 269 -4.01 9.58 -5.12
N ALA A 270 -4.49 9.38 -6.34
CA ALA A 270 -3.64 9.10 -7.49
C ALA A 270 -2.83 10.34 -7.90
N LEU A 271 -1.56 10.11 -8.21
CA LEU A 271 -0.63 11.14 -8.68
C LEU A 271 -0.53 11.11 -10.21
N ASP A 272 -0.44 12.29 -10.83
CA ASP A 272 -0.29 12.44 -12.27
C ASP A 272 1.03 13.18 -12.57
N PRO A 273 2.11 12.45 -12.93
CA PRO A 273 3.45 12.99 -13.08
C PRO A 273 3.64 13.66 -14.45
N ARG A 274 2.72 14.54 -14.83
CA ARG A 274 2.83 15.39 -16.01
C ARG A 274 2.91 16.85 -15.63
N LEU A 275 3.51 17.66 -16.49
CA LEU A 275 3.42 19.12 -16.41
C LEU A 275 2.03 19.56 -16.95
N PRO A 276 1.15 20.14 -16.12
CA PRO A 276 -0.15 20.60 -16.62
C PRO A 276 0.03 21.85 -17.50
N PRO A 277 -0.57 21.90 -18.71
CA PRO A 277 -0.49 23.07 -19.58
C PRO A 277 -1.27 24.27 -19.03
N ARG A 278 -0.87 25.46 -19.49
CA ARG A 278 -1.62 26.70 -19.22
C ARG A 278 -3.06 26.60 -19.74
N GLY A 279 -4.02 27.03 -18.92
CA GLY A 279 -5.45 27.00 -19.19
C GLY A 279 -6.13 25.71 -18.76
N GLU A 280 -5.40 24.71 -18.28
CA GLU A 280 -6.02 23.50 -17.72
C GLU A 280 -6.84 23.83 -16.47
N ARG A 281 -8.10 23.35 -16.42
CA ARG A 281 -8.94 23.44 -15.22
C ARG A 281 -8.30 22.66 -14.09
N ILE A 282 -8.25 23.26 -12.91
CA ILE A 282 -7.77 22.61 -11.68
C ILE A 282 -8.72 22.87 -10.52
N TYR A 283 -8.57 22.12 -9.44
CA TYR A 283 -9.21 22.42 -8.16
C TYR A 283 -8.29 22.04 -6.99
N ILE A 284 -8.54 22.65 -5.83
CA ILE A 284 -7.71 22.44 -4.63
C ILE A 284 -8.62 22.09 -3.46
N ALA A 285 -8.33 20.97 -2.80
CA ALA A 285 -8.94 20.62 -1.52
C ALA A 285 -7.93 20.93 -0.40
N HIS A 286 -8.32 21.78 0.55
CA HIS A 286 -7.38 22.35 1.52
C HIS A 286 -8.04 22.78 2.84
N HIS A 287 -7.22 23.09 3.85
CA HIS A 287 -7.64 23.64 5.13
C HIS A 287 -7.19 25.10 5.32
N PRO A 288 -7.84 26.08 4.66
CA PRO A 288 -7.41 27.48 4.71
C PRO A 288 -7.52 28.05 6.13
N GLY A 289 -6.44 28.64 6.64
CA GLY A 289 -6.32 29.11 8.02
C GLY A 289 -6.34 27.98 9.06
N GLY A 290 -6.20 26.72 8.63
CA GLY A 290 -6.42 25.56 9.48
C GLY A 290 -7.90 25.26 9.80
N ASN A 291 -8.83 25.92 9.11
CA ASN A 291 -10.28 25.79 9.30
C ASN A 291 -10.82 24.50 8.64
N PRO A 292 -12.13 24.20 8.79
CA PRO A 292 -12.75 23.04 8.15
C PRO A 292 -12.49 23.03 6.64
N LYS A 293 -12.34 21.82 6.09
CA LYS A 293 -11.94 21.58 4.69
C LYS A 293 -12.80 22.37 3.71
N LYS A 294 -12.14 22.99 2.72
CA LYS A 294 -12.76 23.73 1.63
C LYS A 294 -12.32 23.19 0.28
N LEU A 295 -13.10 23.50 -0.75
CA LEU A 295 -12.75 23.30 -2.14
C LEU A 295 -12.65 24.67 -2.85
N SER A 296 -11.52 24.91 -3.51
CA SER A 296 -11.32 26.00 -4.46
C SER A 296 -11.53 25.46 -5.87
N ILE A 297 -12.71 25.70 -6.43
CA ILE A 297 -13.11 25.31 -7.80
C ILE A 297 -13.30 26.55 -8.69
N ASP A 298 -13.83 27.63 -8.12
CA ASP A 298 -14.09 28.89 -8.81
C ASP A 298 -12.92 29.87 -8.57
N SER A 299 -12.68 30.75 -9.53
CA SER A 299 -11.77 31.90 -9.41
C SER A 299 -12.32 33.09 -10.17
N ASP A 300 -12.60 34.18 -9.45
CA ASP A 300 -13.07 35.45 -10.01
C ASP A 300 -12.04 36.08 -10.95
N MET A 301 -10.74 35.89 -10.66
CA MET A 301 -9.61 36.30 -11.49
C MET A 301 -9.54 35.56 -12.83
N ASN A 302 -10.01 34.31 -12.89
CA ASN A 302 -10.17 33.57 -14.15
C ASN A 302 -11.53 33.84 -14.83
N GLY A 303 -12.46 34.54 -14.16
CA GLY A 303 -13.81 34.79 -14.66
C GLY A 303 -14.68 33.53 -14.73
N GLY A 304 -14.39 32.52 -13.91
CA GLY A 304 -15.05 31.21 -13.96
C GLY A 304 -14.36 30.19 -13.07
N THR A 305 -13.98 29.04 -13.64
CA THR A 305 -13.28 27.99 -12.90
C THR A 305 -11.80 28.29 -12.76
N CYS A 306 -11.24 27.86 -11.64
CA CYS A 306 -9.81 27.72 -11.41
C CYS A 306 -9.07 27.07 -12.58
N ALA A 307 -7.96 27.67 -12.98
CA ALA A 307 -7.10 27.14 -14.04
C ALA A 307 -5.62 27.38 -13.78
N VAL A 308 -4.76 26.63 -14.49
CA VAL A 308 -3.32 26.90 -14.53
C VAL A 308 -3.06 28.17 -15.34
N ASP A 309 -2.57 29.22 -14.70
CA ASP A 309 -2.30 30.52 -15.32
C ASP A 309 -0.86 30.65 -15.83
N VAL A 310 0.09 29.97 -15.18
CA VAL A 310 1.53 29.98 -15.50
C VAL A 310 2.07 28.56 -15.43
N SER A 311 2.73 28.09 -16.50
CA SER A 311 3.34 26.75 -16.55
C SER A 311 4.47 26.70 -17.59
N PRO A 312 5.72 26.37 -17.19
CA PRO A 312 6.18 26.29 -15.81
C PRO A 312 6.28 27.68 -15.15
N ALA A 313 6.31 27.71 -13.82
CA ALA A 313 6.49 28.90 -13.01
C ALA A 313 7.76 28.79 -12.16
N TYR A 314 8.30 29.94 -11.77
CA TYR A 314 9.42 30.01 -10.83
C TYR A 314 8.89 29.80 -9.40
N GLY A 315 9.39 28.79 -8.69
CA GLY A 315 9.08 28.54 -7.29
C GLY A 315 10.30 28.77 -6.40
N ASN A 316 10.67 27.77 -5.60
CA ASN A 316 11.94 27.79 -4.84
C ASN A 316 13.17 27.68 -5.77
N ALA A 317 12.97 27.22 -7.00
CA ALA A 317 13.94 27.26 -8.08
C ALA A 317 13.23 27.51 -9.43
N PRO A 318 13.97 27.81 -10.51
CA PRO A 318 13.39 27.95 -11.84
C PRO A 318 12.61 26.69 -12.26
N ASP A 319 11.45 26.91 -12.87
CA ASP A 319 10.61 25.87 -13.47
C ASP A 319 10.14 24.74 -12.53
N THR A 320 10.14 24.95 -11.22
CA THR A 320 9.68 23.93 -10.25
C THR A 320 8.18 23.87 -10.10
N ASP A 321 7.47 24.92 -10.50
CA ASP A 321 6.09 25.17 -10.10
C ASP A 321 5.14 25.32 -11.28
N ILE A 322 3.86 25.34 -10.97
CA ILE A 322 2.80 25.96 -11.77
C ILE A 322 2.15 27.07 -10.95
N GLY A 323 1.64 28.10 -11.62
CA GLY A 323 0.93 29.23 -11.00
C GLY A 323 -0.54 29.25 -11.38
N TYR A 324 -1.40 29.65 -10.44
CA TYR A 324 -2.86 29.75 -10.59
C TYR A 324 -3.46 30.84 -9.69
N TYR A 325 -4.65 31.34 -10.04
CA TYR A 325 -5.41 32.27 -9.18
C TYR A 325 -6.44 31.58 -8.26
N CYS A 326 -6.37 30.26 -8.10
CA CYS A 326 -7.16 29.55 -7.10
C CYS A 326 -6.83 30.02 -5.69
N ASP A 327 -7.85 30.43 -4.95
CA ASP A 327 -7.67 30.96 -3.63
C ASP A 327 -7.15 29.92 -2.63
N THR A 328 -6.20 30.36 -1.82
CA THR A 328 -5.62 29.62 -0.70
C THR A 328 -5.32 30.59 0.45
N ALA A 329 -5.00 30.06 1.62
CA ALA A 329 -4.60 30.86 2.77
C ALA A 329 -3.74 30.01 3.72
N GLY A 330 -2.91 30.65 4.54
CA GLY A 330 -1.98 29.96 5.46
C GLY A 330 -2.58 28.69 6.09
N GLY A 331 -1.83 27.59 6.08
CA GLY A 331 -2.34 26.26 6.43
C GLY A 331 -2.91 25.46 5.24
N SER A 332 -3.04 26.08 4.06
CA SER A 332 -3.29 25.36 2.81
C SER A 332 -2.04 24.64 2.31
N SER A 333 -0.86 25.05 2.80
CA SER A 333 0.42 24.42 2.52
C SER A 333 0.33 22.90 2.61
N GLY A 334 0.75 22.21 1.54
CA GLY A 334 0.74 20.77 1.43
C GLY A 334 -0.55 20.20 0.84
N SER A 335 -1.48 21.06 0.41
CA SER A 335 -2.69 20.64 -0.28
C SER A 335 -2.41 20.13 -1.69
N PRO A 336 -3.14 19.09 -2.14
CA PRO A 336 -3.07 18.63 -3.51
C PRO A 336 -3.76 19.60 -4.46
N VAL A 337 -3.11 19.85 -5.60
CA VAL A 337 -3.71 20.52 -6.76
C VAL A 337 -4.10 19.44 -7.76
N PHE A 338 -5.39 19.29 -8.01
CA PHE A 338 -5.93 18.27 -8.90
C PHE A 338 -6.15 18.81 -10.30
N SER A 339 -5.95 17.96 -11.30
CA SER A 339 -6.53 18.18 -12.62
C SER A 339 -8.05 18.11 -12.54
N GLY A 340 -8.73 19.11 -13.09
CA GLY A 340 -10.18 19.12 -13.22
C GLY A 340 -10.73 18.19 -14.30
N THR A 341 -9.88 17.36 -14.93
CA THR A 341 -10.27 16.33 -15.92
C THR A 341 -9.85 14.93 -15.50
N SER A 342 -8.59 14.74 -15.09
CA SER A 342 -8.14 13.41 -14.63
C SER A 342 -8.45 13.14 -13.17
N HIS A 343 -8.79 14.17 -12.38
CA HIS A 343 -8.98 14.09 -10.93
C HIS A 343 -7.78 13.56 -10.14
N LYS A 344 -6.61 13.54 -10.78
CA LYS A 344 -5.32 13.16 -10.19
C LYS A 344 -4.55 14.40 -9.75
N VAL A 345 -3.66 14.21 -8.78
CA VAL A 345 -2.83 15.30 -8.23
C VAL A 345 -1.69 15.62 -9.21
N VAL A 346 -1.71 16.84 -9.75
CA VAL A 346 -0.72 17.35 -10.72
C VAL A 346 0.32 18.29 -10.09
N ALA A 347 0.02 18.84 -8.90
CA ALA A 347 0.97 19.68 -8.15
C ALA A 347 0.68 19.66 -6.63
N LEU A 348 1.66 20.12 -5.86
CA LEU A 348 1.62 20.27 -4.40
C LEU A 348 1.68 21.76 -4.04
N HIS A 349 0.60 22.32 -3.50
CA HIS A 349 0.54 23.75 -3.15
C HIS A 349 1.54 24.08 -2.02
N HIS A 350 2.30 25.17 -2.18
CA HIS A 350 3.23 25.67 -1.16
C HIS A 350 3.40 27.19 -1.14
N PHE A 351 2.98 27.89 -2.20
CA PHE A 351 3.31 29.29 -2.44
C PHE A 351 2.12 30.14 -2.89
N GLY A 352 2.31 31.44 -2.78
CA GLY A 352 1.29 32.46 -2.82
C GLY A 352 1.87 33.78 -3.28
N GLY A 353 0.98 34.71 -3.62
CA GLY A 353 1.38 36.01 -4.18
C GLY A 353 0.66 36.40 -5.45
N CYS A 354 -0.38 35.66 -5.85
CA CYS A 354 -1.25 35.92 -6.99
C CYS A 354 -0.46 36.17 -8.29
N THR A 355 0.03 35.11 -8.93
CA THR A 355 -0.45 33.72 -8.80
C THR A 355 -0.04 33.01 -7.50
N ASN A 356 -0.95 32.24 -6.91
CA ASN A 356 -0.59 31.14 -6.01
C ASN A 356 0.13 30.05 -6.81
N GLN A 357 0.90 29.19 -6.14
CA GLN A 357 1.75 28.22 -6.82
C GLN A 357 1.81 26.87 -6.12
N GLY A 358 2.04 25.84 -6.92
CA GLY A 358 2.26 24.48 -6.47
C GLY A 358 3.42 23.84 -7.21
N VAL A 359 4.23 23.08 -6.47
CA VAL A 359 5.36 22.31 -7.01
C VAL A 359 4.85 21.20 -7.89
N ARG A 360 5.43 21.05 -9.07
CA ARG A 360 4.95 20.10 -10.08
C ARG A 360 5.15 18.65 -9.66
N MET A 361 4.12 17.83 -9.87
CA MET A 361 4.18 16.41 -9.51
C MET A 361 5.15 15.61 -10.39
N ASP A 362 5.42 16.05 -11.63
CA ASP A 362 6.40 15.41 -12.51
C ASP A 362 7.86 15.53 -12.00
N LEU A 363 8.14 16.46 -11.09
CA LEU A 363 9.43 16.60 -10.41
C LEU A 363 9.48 15.84 -9.07
N ILE A 364 8.34 15.74 -8.37
CA ILE A 364 8.23 15.04 -7.08
C ILE A 364 8.16 13.53 -7.30
N TYR A 365 7.28 13.07 -8.20
CA TYR A 365 6.97 11.66 -8.39
C TYR A 365 8.21 10.77 -8.64
N PRO A 366 9.18 11.14 -9.50
CA PRO A 366 10.39 10.34 -9.70
C PRO A 366 11.26 10.18 -8.43
N LYS A 367 11.12 11.07 -7.44
CA LYS A 367 11.87 11.01 -6.17
C LYS A 367 11.20 10.11 -5.13
N ILE A 368 9.92 9.75 -5.34
CA ILE A 368 9.12 9.02 -4.35
C ILE A 368 8.50 7.73 -4.89
N SER A 369 8.42 7.52 -6.21
CA SER A 369 7.70 6.39 -6.82
C SER A 369 8.17 5.03 -6.30
N GLY A 370 9.47 4.82 -6.12
CA GLY A 370 10.04 3.59 -5.53
C GLY A 370 9.81 3.42 -4.03
N LEU A 371 9.19 4.40 -3.36
CA LEU A 371 8.85 4.36 -1.93
C LEU A 371 7.33 4.22 -1.71
N LEU A 372 6.51 4.44 -2.73
CA LEU A 372 5.06 4.43 -2.62
C LEU A 372 4.55 2.98 -2.51
N GLY A 373 3.66 2.74 -1.53
CA GLY A 373 2.83 1.55 -1.51
C GLY A 373 1.75 1.58 -2.59
N SER A 374 1.02 0.47 -2.75
CA SER A 374 -0.17 0.44 -3.61
C SER A 374 -1.18 1.49 -3.17
N CYS A 375 -1.91 2.04 -4.14
CA CYS A 375 -2.98 2.98 -3.89
C CYS A 375 -4.22 2.50 -4.63
N SER A 376 -5.11 1.83 -3.89
CA SER A 376 -6.37 1.30 -4.39
C SER A 376 -7.45 2.38 -4.45
N ALA A 377 -7.07 3.62 -4.79
CA ALA A 377 -7.87 4.84 -4.67
C ALA A 377 -9.31 4.65 -5.18
N GLY A 378 -10.23 4.32 -4.27
CA GLY A 378 -11.66 4.25 -4.57
C GLY A 378 -12.11 3.15 -5.53
N ALA A 379 -11.23 2.25 -5.99
CA ALA A 379 -11.59 1.09 -6.81
C ALA A 379 -12.53 0.17 -6.03
N GLN A 380 -13.84 0.32 -6.23
CA GLN A 380 -14.84 -0.57 -5.65
C GLN A 380 -15.30 -1.55 -6.70
N CYS A 381 -14.50 -2.60 -6.86
CA CYS A 381 -14.80 -3.60 -7.86
C CYS A 381 -16.22 -4.16 -7.74
N GLY A 382 -16.98 -4.05 -8.83
CA GLY A 382 -18.35 -4.51 -8.97
C GLY A 382 -19.42 -3.44 -8.74
N ASN A 383 -19.05 -2.15 -8.78
CA ASN A 383 -20.00 -1.04 -8.66
C ASN A 383 -20.53 -0.54 -10.03
N GLY A 384 -19.96 -1.04 -11.13
CA GLY A 384 -20.34 -0.77 -12.52
C GLY A 384 -19.68 0.45 -13.16
N VAL A 385 -18.66 1.06 -12.56
CA VAL A 385 -17.91 2.22 -13.08
C VAL A 385 -16.41 1.95 -12.96
N LYS A 386 -15.66 2.04 -14.06
CA LYS A 386 -14.21 1.82 -14.01
C LYS A 386 -13.49 3.01 -13.36
N GLU A 387 -12.94 2.79 -12.17
CA GLU A 387 -12.19 3.82 -11.43
C GLU A 387 -10.67 3.77 -11.67
N PRO A 388 -9.93 4.85 -11.35
CA PRO A 388 -8.47 4.85 -11.42
C PRO A 388 -7.84 3.82 -10.47
N GLY A 389 -7.39 2.69 -11.02
CA GLY A 389 -6.83 1.56 -10.26
C GLY A 389 -7.39 0.21 -10.66
N GLU A 390 -8.50 0.20 -11.40
CA GLU A 390 -9.14 -0.97 -11.98
C GLU A 390 -8.80 -1.07 -13.48
N GLU A 391 -8.71 -2.29 -14.00
CA GLU A 391 -8.63 -2.49 -15.45
C GLU A 391 -10.03 -2.39 -16.10
N CYS A 392 -11.08 -2.75 -15.34
CA CYS A 392 -12.49 -2.72 -15.68
C CYS A 392 -13.38 -2.75 -14.41
N ASP A 393 -14.68 -2.44 -14.54
CA ASP A 393 -15.70 -2.78 -13.51
C ASP A 393 -16.99 -3.27 -14.17
N GLY A 394 -17.33 -4.54 -13.95
CA GLY A 394 -18.56 -5.15 -14.45
C GLY A 394 -18.64 -5.10 -15.98
N ASN A 395 -19.48 -4.22 -16.52
CA ASN A 395 -19.61 -4.01 -17.97
C ASN A 395 -18.78 -2.82 -18.48
N ASP A 396 -18.23 -1.99 -17.59
CA ASP A 396 -17.34 -0.89 -17.95
C ASP A 396 -15.91 -1.42 -18.11
N LEU A 397 -15.60 -1.90 -19.32
CA LEU A 397 -14.31 -2.49 -19.66
C LEU A 397 -13.24 -1.42 -20.00
N GLY A 398 -13.54 -0.13 -19.83
CA GLY A 398 -12.61 0.96 -20.19
C GLY A 398 -12.21 0.98 -21.66
N GLY A 399 -13.04 0.42 -22.55
CA GLY A 399 -12.80 0.34 -23.99
C GLY A 399 -12.04 -0.90 -24.48
N ALA A 400 -11.69 -1.84 -23.59
CA ALA A 400 -11.00 -3.07 -23.96
C ALA A 400 -11.86 -3.99 -24.84
N SER A 401 -11.20 -4.66 -25.79
CA SER A 401 -11.82 -5.54 -26.77
C SER A 401 -10.89 -6.71 -27.15
N CYS A 402 -11.47 -7.80 -27.66
CA CYS A 402 -10.69 -8.94 -28.13
C CYS A 402 -9.75 -8.58 -29.30
N SER A 403 -10.08 -7.52 -30.07
CA SER A 403 -9.21 -7.00 -31.13
C SER A 403 -7.91 -6.39 -30.60
N ASP A 404 -7.85 -5.97 -29.34
CA ASP A 404 -6.62 -5.43 -28.74
C ASP A 404 -5.55 -6.53 -28.54
N ARG A 405 -5.99 -7.80 -28.48
CA ARG A 405 -5.14 -9.00 -28.48
C ARG A 405 -5.09 -9.70 -29.84
N GLY A 406 -5.54 -9.04 -30.91
CA GLY A 406 -5.54 -9.61 -32.26
C GLY A 406 -6.57 -10.72 -32.49
N CYS A 407 -7.47 -11.00 -31.53
CA CYS A 407 -8.47 -12.03 -31.66
C CYS A 407 -9.61 -11.63 -32.61
N THR A 408 -10.11 -12.60 -33.36
CA THR A 408 -11.09 -12.37 -34.42
C THR A 408 -12.55 -12.52 -33.98
N SER A 409 -12.80 -13.02 -32.76
CA SER A 409 -14.14 -13.21 -32.20
C SER A 409 -14.13 -13.20 -30.66
N GLY A 410 -15.31 -13.22 -30.04
CA GLY A 410 -15.49 -13.30 -28.59
C GLY A 410 -15.70 -11.97 -27.88
N SER A 411 -15.66 -11.99 -26.55
CA SER A 411 -15.84 -10.80 -25.70
C SER A 411 -14.94 -10.85 -24.47
N VAL A 412 -14.39 -9.69 -24.10
CA VAL A 412 -13.64 -9.49 -22.86
C VAL A 412 -14.63 -9.38 -21.69
N SER A 413 -14.33 -9.99 -20.56
CA SER A 413 -15.08 -9.89 -19.31
C SER A 413 -14.27 -9.16 -18.25
N CYS A 414 -14.96 -8.71 -17.20
CA CYS A 414 -14.31 -8.18 -16.01
C CYS A 414 -14.40 -9.17 -14.86
N ASN A 415 -13.26 -9.52 -14.26
CA ASN A 415 -13.22 -10.40 -13.09
C ASN A 415 -13.71 -9.68 -11.83
N ALA A 416 -14.00 -10.47 -10.79
CA ALA A 416 -14.44 -9.94 -9.49
C ALA A 416 -13.33 -9.20 -8.72
N ASP A 417 -12.10 -9.24 -9.21
CA ASP A 417 -10.95 -8.46 -8.74
C ASP A 417 -10.62 -7.28 -9.67
N CYS A 418 -11.49 -6.98 -10.64
CA CYS A 418 -11.39 -5.86 -11.56
C CYS A 418 -10.18 -5.87 -12.49
N THR A 419 -9.73 -7.09 -12.82
CA THR A 419 -8.83 -7.40 -13.92
C THR A 419 -9.60 -7.78 -15.18
N LEU A 420 -9.04 -7.48 -16.36
CA LEU A 420 -9.63 -7.87 -17.63
C LEU A 420 -9.41 -9.36 -17.91
N ASP A 421 -10.50 -10.07 -18.18
CA ASP A 421 -10.49 -11.48 -18.56
C ASP A 421 -10.71 -11.63 -20.07
N TYR A 422 -9.69 -12.13 -20.76
CA TYR A 422 -9.71 -12.37 -22.20
C TYR A 422 -10.07 -13.82 -22.57
N SER A 423 -10.36 -14.70 -21.61
CA SER A 423 -10.68 -16.12 -21.87
C SER A 423 -11.92 -16.33 -22.74
N GLY A 424 -12.83 -15.34 -22.78
CA GLY A 424 -13.98 -15.30 -23.67
C GLY A 424 -13.67 -14.89 -25.12
N CYS A 425 -12.43 -14.51 -25.43
CA CYS A 425 -11.97 -14.19 -26.77
C CYS A 425 -11.63 -15.46 -27.57
N GLY A 426 -12.05 -15.51 -28.83
CA GLY A 426 -11.91 -16.67 -29.71
C GLY A 426 -11.24 -16.32 -31.03
N GLY A 427 -10.52 -17.27 -31.62
CA GLY A 427 -9.76 -17.02 -32.85
C GLY A 427 -8.68 -15.97 -32.64
N CYS A 428 -8.09 -15.97 -31.44
CA CYS A 428 -6.82 -15.32 -31.15
C CYS A 428 -5.74 -15.96 -32.02
N PRO A 429 -4.78 -15.18 -32.55
CA PRO A 429 -3.65 -15.76 -33.26
C PRO A 429 -2.90 -16.68 -32.28
N ALA A 430 -2.62 -17.91 -32.70
CA ALA A 430 -1.60 -18.71 -32.03
C ALA A 430 -0.30 -17.88 -32.06
N CYS A 431 0.44 -17.84 -30.95
CA CYS A 431 1.65 -17.05 -30.74
C CYS A 431 1.43 -15.55 -30.39
N ASP A 432 1.02 -15.27 -29.14
CA ASP A 432 0.78 -13.92 -28.62
C ASP A 432 2.03 -13.24 -27.99
N ASN A 433 3.15 -13.96 -27.89
CA ASN A 433 4.48 -13.53 -27.44
C ASN A 433 4.50 -13.09 -25.96
N ASP A 434 3.69 -13.72 -25.12
CA ASP A 434 3.71 -13.50 -23.68
C ASP A 434 4.85 -14.27 -22.96
N GLY A 435 5.51 -15.18 -23.68
CA GLY A 435 6.67 -15.95 -23.20
C GLY A 435 6.30 -17.21 -22.43
N LEU A 436 5.05 -17.66 -22.50
CA LEU A 436 4.55 -18.92 -21.97
C LEU A 436 4.07 -19.80 -23.13
N CYS A 437 4.34 -21.11 -23.07
CA CYS A 437 3.88 -22.04 -24.10
C CYS A 437 2.57 -22.69 -23.64
N GLU A 438 1.46 -22.43 -24.33
CA GLU A 438 0.12 -22.89 -23.93
C GLU A 438 -0.39 -24.11 -24.73
N SER A 439 -1.53 -24.67 -24.32
CA SER A 439 -2.11 -25.86 -24.95
C SER A 439 -2.52 -25.59 -26.41
N GLY A 440 -1.75 -26.14 -27.35
CA GLY A 440 -1.92 -25.93 -28.79
C GLY A 440 -0.77 -25.15 -29.45
N GLU A 441 0.22 -24.74 -28.66
CA GLU A 441 1.44 -24.07 -29.10
C GLU A 441 2.64 -25.01 -28.97
N ASP A 442 3.57 -24.93 -29.92
CA ASP A 442 4.83 -25.67 -29.86
C ASP A 442 5.96 -24.84 -30.46
N CYS A 443 7.21 -25.17 -30.14
CA CYS A 443 8.36 -24.40 -30.59
C CYS A 443 8.55 -24.35 -32.13
N ASN A 444 7.83 -25.17 -32.91
CA ASN A 444 7.87 -25.15 -34.38
C ASN A 444 6.72 -24.33 -34.99
N SER A 445 5.55 -24.33 -34.35
CA SER A 445 4.37 -23.56 -34.77
C SER A 445 4.37 -22.14 -34.21
N CYS A 446 4.96 -21.93 -33.02
CA CYS A 446 5.06 -20.67 -32.27
C CYS A 446 6.45 -20.40 -31.66
N PRO A 447 7.52 -20.28 -32.48
CA PRO A 447 8.90 -20.16 -32.02
C PRO A 447 9.27 -18.85 -31.30
N ASN A 448 8.46 -17.80 -31.41
CA ASN A 448 8.70 -16.53 -30.72
C ASN A 448 8.03 -16.49 -29.33
N ASP A 449 7.18 -17.47 -29.03
CA ASP A 449 6.39 -17.55 -27.81
C ASP A 449 6.84 -18.73 -26.95
N CYS A 450 6.91 -19.92 -27.56
CA CYS A 450 7.44 -21.13 -26.93
C CYS A 450 8.96 -21.16 -26.95
N PHE A 451 9.56 -21.44 -25.80
CA PHE A 451 11.00 -21.54 -25.64
C PHE A 451 11.60 -22.65 -26.54
N SER A 452 12.66 -22.31 -27.26
CA SER A 452 13.53 -23.26 -27.94
C SER A 452 14.98 -23.04 -27.49
N GLY A 453 15.54 -24.03 -26.80
CA GLY A 453 16.92 -23.99 -26.33
C GLY A 453 17.87 -24.37 -27.45
N SER A 454 18.61 -23.40 -27.99
CA SER A 454 19.77 -23.68 -28.84
C SER A 454 21.00 -23.08 -28.17
N GLY A 455 22.01 -23.92 -27.88
CA GLY A 455 23.30 -23.49 -27.35
C GLY A 455 24.15 -22.66 -28.33
N ALA A 456 23.53 -21.89 -29.23
CA ALA A 456 24.16 -20.98 -30.18
C ALA A 456 24.27 -19.58 -29.58
N VAL A 457 25.45 -18.96 -29.65
CA VAL A 457 25.70 -17.63 -29.08
C VAL A 457 26.56 -16.82 -30.05
N CYS A 458 25.94 -15.90 -30.79
CA CYS A 458 26.68 -15.01 -31.68
C CYS A 458 27.75 -14.21 -30.90
N GLY A 459 29.00 -14.26 -31.35
CA GLY A 459 30.15 -13.53 -30.82
C GLY A 459 31.15 -14.41 -30.06
N ASN A 460 30.86 -15.69 -29.86
CA ASN A 460 31.72 -16.66 -29.17
C ASN A 460 32.84 -17.22 -30.09
N LYS A 461 32.77 -16.93 -31.40
CA LYS A 461 33.72 -17.37 -32.47
C LYS A 461 33.67 -18.86 -32.80
N ILE A 462 32.58 -19.53 -32.47
CA ILE A 462 32.23 -20.87 -32.90
C ILE A 462 31.03 -20.70 -33.82
N CYS A 463 31.04 -21.33 -34.99
CA CYS A 463 29.86 -21.37 -35.87
C CYS A 463 29.17 -22.71 -35.64
N GLU A 464 28.17 -22.75 -34.76
CA GLU A 464 27.37 -23.93 -34.44
C GLU A 464 26.25 -24.15 -35.49
N ILE A 465 26.63 -24.62 -36.68
CA ILE A 465 25.68 -24.92 -37.76
C ILE A 465 24.60 -25.92 -37.30
N GLY A 466 24.97 -26.88 -36.44
CA GLY A 466 24.04 -27.86 -35.87
C GLY A 466 23.05 -27.28 -34.84
N ALA A 467 23.28 -26.07 -34.34
CA ALA A 467 22.39 -25.31 -33.45
C ALA A 467 21.77 -24.08 -34.14
N GLY A 468 21.90 -23.98 -35.48
CA GLY A 468 21.19 -22.98 -36.30
C GLY A 468 21.98 -21.72 -36.67
N GLU A 469 23.27 -21.60 -36.34
CA GLU A 469 24.05 -20.41 -36.74
C GLU A 469 24.39 -20.37 -38.24
N ASP A 470 24.19 -19.20 -38.86
CA ASP A 470 24.56 -18.89 -40.23
C ASP A 470 25.00 -17.41 -40.43
N CYS A 471 25.40 -17.05 -41.65
CA CYS A 471 25.87 -15.68 -41.93
C CYS A 471 24.79 -14.59 -41.88
N LYS A 472 23.52 -14.93 -41.69
CA LYS A 472 22.41 -13.97 -41.59
C LYS A 472 22.09 -13.70 -40.13
N ASN A 473 21.98 -14.74 -39.30
CA ASN A 473 21.65 -14.59 -37.89
C ASN A 473 22.88 -14.34 -37.00
N CYS A 474 24.01 -15.00 -37.24
CA CYS A 474 25.27 -14.85 -36.50
C CYS A 474 26.48 -14.57 -37.42
N PRO A 475 26.49 -13.44 -38.15
CA PRO A 475 27.54 -13.09 -39.09
C PRO A 475 28.92 -12.85 -38.44
N SER A 476 29.00 -12.67 -37.13
CA SER A 476 30.27 -12.52 -36.41
C SER A 476 31.07 -13.82 -36.40
N ASP A 477 30.37 -14.95 -36.37
CA ASP A 477 30.95 -16.25 -36.01
C ASP A 477 30.98 -17.17 -37.23
N CYS A 478 29.96 -17.10 -38.09
CA CYS A 478 29.88 -17.84 -39.35
C CYS A 478 30.44 -17.07 -40.58
N ARG A 479 31.25 -16.02 -40.35
CA ARG A 479 31.59 -14.98 -41.36
C ARG A 479 32.32 -15.47 -42.63
N GLN A 480 31.97 -14.87 -43.78
CA GLN A 480 32.67 -15.01 -45.08
C GLN A 480 34.01 -14.22 -45.18
N LYS A 481 34.99 -14.75 -45.91
CA LYS A 481 36.04 -13.92 -46.58
C LYS A 481 35.61 -13.65 -48.03
N LYS A 482 35.36 -12.37 -48.35
CA LYS A 482 35.17 -11.79 -49.70
C LYS A 482 34.74 -12.81 -50.77
N GLY A 483 33.48 -13.23 -50.68
CA GLY A 483 32.64 -13.55 -51.83
C GLY A 483 32.76 -14.94 -52.46
N LYS A 484 32.95 -16.05 -51.73
CA LYS A 484 32.67 -17.38 -52.32
C LYS A 484 31.88 -18.42 -51.49
N PHE A 485 31.89 -18.48 -50.15
CA PHE A 485 31.13 -19.52 -49.40
C PHE A 485 30.76 -19.06 -47.96
N CYS A 486 29.59 -19.49 -47.44
CA CYS A 486 29.03 -19.20 -46.09
C CYS A 486 28.65 -20.51 -45.40
N CYS A 487 29.03 -20.69 -44.14
CA CYS A 487 28.73 -21.90 -43.37
C CYS A 487 27.31 -21.83 -42.81
N GLY A 488 26.54 -22.92 -42.98
CA GLY A 488 25.11 -22.99 -42.63
C GLY A 488 24.14 -22.67 -43.77
N GLN A 489 24.61 -22.06 -44.87
CA GLN A 489 23.85 -21.87 -46.12
C GLN A 489 24.45 -22.81 -47.20
N ASP A 490 24.03 -24.07 -47.21
CA ASP A 490 24.40 -25.16 -48.15
C ASP A 490 25.82 -25.78 -48.03
N VAL A 491 26.64 -25.34 -47.07
CA VAL A 491 27.94 -25.98 -46.75
C VAL A 491 28.11 -26.15 -45.24
N ASP A 492 28.64 -27.31 -44.84
CA ASP A 492 28.77 -27.77 -43.44
C ASP A 492 30.21 -27.64 -42.91
N CYS A 493 30.45 -28.03 -41.65
CA CYS A 493 31.81 -27.96 -41.07
C CYS A 493 32.81 -28.96 -41.68
N SER A 494 32.36 -29.87 -42.55
CA SER A 494 33.25 -30.74 -43.32
C SER A 494 34.03 -29.94 -44.37
N TYR A 495 33.53 -28.76 -44.75
CA TYR A 495 34.23 -27.87 -45.66
C TYR A 495 35.31 -27.07 -44.91
N SER A 496 36.59 -27.38 -45.19
CA SER A 496 37.76 -26.78 -44.52
C SER A 496 37.82 -25.24 -44.50
N LYS A 497 37.01 -24.56 -45.31
CA LYS A 497 36.90 -23.09 -45.33
C LYS A 497 35.93 -22.52 -44.29
N CYS A 498 35.24 -23.36 -43.53
CA CYS A 498 34.33 -22.98 -42.46
C CYS A 498 35.02 -22.68 -41.12
N THR A 499 36.32 -22.94 -41.02
CA THR A 499 37.14 -22.59 -39.85
C THR A 499 38.26 -21.63 -40.25
N ASP A 500 38.54 -20.59 -39.45
CA ASP A 500 39.70 -19.71 -39.64
C ASP A 500 40.63 -19.77 -38.42
N GLN A 501 41.57 -20.71 -38.47
CA GLN A 501 42.56 -20.93 -37.40
C GLN A 501 43.42 -19.69 -37.10
N LYS A 502 43.58 -18.74 -38.05
CA LYS A 502 44.37 -17.52 -37.81
C LYS A 502 43.61 -16.48 -36.99
N LYS A 503 42.27 -16.56 -36.93
CA LYS A 503 41.41 -15.65 -36.17
C LYS A 503 40.74 -16.32 -34.97
N GLY A 504 40.99 -17.61 -34.75
CA GLY A 504 40.38 -18.40 -33.69
C GLY A 504 38.92 -18.72 -33.92
N ILE A 505 38.48 -18.80 -35.18
CA ILE A 505 37.10 -19.16 -35.54
C ILE A 505 37.03 -20.67 -35.79
N THR A 506 36.13 -21.35 -35.09
CA THR A 506 35.88 -22.80 -35.20
C THR A 506 34.46 -23.08 -35.70
N CYS A 507 34.20 -24.30 -36.17
CA CYS A 507 32.90 -24.70 -36.71
C CYS A 507 32.51 -26.02 -36.07
N SER A 508 31.29 -26.10 -35.54
CA SER A 508 30.75 -27.30 -34.90
C SER A 508 29.50 -27.80 -35.63
N MET A 509 29.50 -29.10 -35.95
CA MET A 509 28.29 -29.83 -36.37
C MET A 509 27.56 -30.43 -35.18
N SER A 510 28.15 -30.39 -33.99
CA SER A 510 27.53 -30.85 -32.75
C SER A 510 26.62 -29.74 -32.25
N GLY A 511 25.33 -29.84 -32.56
CA GLY A 511 24.30 -29.04 -31.91
C GLY A 511 24.24 -29.41 -30.42
N GLY A 512 24.21 -28.41 -29.55
CA GLY A 512 23.67 -28.61 -28.21
C GLY A 512 22.24 -29.13 -28.33
N SER A 513 21.86 -30.04 -27.44
CA SER A 513 20.54 -30.71 -27.41
C SER A 513 19.41 -29.69 -27.60
N ALA A 514 18.63 -29.90 -28.66
CA ALA A 514 17.44 -29.12 -28.97
C ALA A 514 16.37 -29.46 -27.93
N SER A 515 16.09 -28.53 -27.03
CA SER A 515 14.90 -28.60 -26.18
C SER A 515 13.81 -27.76 -26.85
N CYS A 516 12.65 -28.37 -27.09
CA CYS A 516 11.49 -27.80 -27.75
C CYS A 516 10.26 -27.89 -26.84
N CYS A 517 9.86 -26.76 -26.27
CA CYS A 517 8.64 -26.75 -25.48
C CYS A 517 7.39 -27.05 -26.34
N GLY A 518 6.58 -28.00 -25.88
CA GLY A 518 5.38 -28.55 -26.53
C GLY A 518 5.59 -29.88 -27.24
N ASP A 519 6.74 -30.54 -27.11
CA ASP A 519 7.02 -31.82 -27.80
C ASP A 519 6.68 -33.08 -26.98
N GLY A 520 6.26 -32.88 -25.73
CA GLY A 520 5.85 -33.92 -24.79
C GLY A 520 6.98 -34.54 -23.98
N VAL A 521 8.21 -34.00 -24.03
CA VAL A 521 9.37 -34.49 -23.29
C VAL A 521 10.06 -33.33 -22.57
N CYS A 522 10.07 -33.32 -21.24
CA CYS A 522 10.82 -32.33 -20.47
C CYS A 522 12.34 -32.58 -20.55
N GLU A 523 13.04 -31.89 -21.44
CA GLU A 523 14.48 -32.08 -21.67
C GLU A 523 15.30 -30.80 -21.88
N GLY A 524 16.62 -30.91 -21.77
CA GLY A 524 17.55 -29.78 -21.97
C GLY A 524 17.41 -28.67 -20.91
N SER A 525 16.96 -27.48 -21.33
CA SER A 525 16.80 -26.31 -20.44
C SER A 525 15.33 -26.05 -20.05
N GLU A 526 14.44 -26.97 -20.40
CA GLU A 526 13.02 -26.88 -20.06
C GLU A 526 12.80 -27.09 -18.56
N ASP A 527 11.98 -26.25 -17.95
CA ASP A 527 11.52 -26.36 -16.57
C ASP A 527 10.06 -25.89 -16.43
N SER A 528 9.46 -26.04 -15.24
CA SER A 528 8.06 -25.66 -15.04
C SER A 528 7.76 -24.16 -15.21
N ASN A 529 8.78 -23.30 -15.25
CA ASN A 529 8.60 -21.86 -15.44
C ASN A 529 8.69 -21.45 -16.91
N ASN A 530 9.49 -22.15 -17.71
CA ASN A 530 9.70 -21.84 -19.13
C ASN A 530 9.01 -22.83 -20.08
N CYS A 531 8.58 -23.98 -19.58
CA CYS A 531 7.89 -25.03 -20.33
C CYS A 531 7.03 -25.94 -19.43
N SER A 532 5.96 -25.39 -18.85
CA SER A 532 5.05 -26.14 -17.97
C SER A 532 4.22 -27.21 -18.70
N VAL A 533 4.11 -27.13 -20.03
CA VAL A 533 3.39 -28.10 -20.87
C VAL A 533 4.09 -29.46 -20.90
N ASP A 534 5.42 -29.50 -20.97
CA ASP A 534 6.18 -30.75 -20.98
C ASP A 534 6.69 -31.14 -19.59
N CYS A 535 7.05 -30.16 -18.75
CA CYS A 535 7.64 -30.37 -17.43
C CYS A 535 6.64 -30.34 -16.25
N GLY A 536 5.38 -29.97 -16.48
CA GLY A 536 4.36 -29.82 -15.44
C GLY A 536 4.53 -28.57 -14.57
N THR A 537 3.66 -28.37 -13.58
CA THR A 537 3.70 -27.25 -12.63
C THR A 537 4.51 -27.59 -11.37
N ALA A 538 5.31 -26.65 -10.87
CA ALA A 538 6.13 -26.77 -9.66
C ALA A 538 5.40 -27.37 -8.43
N PRO A 539 6.11 -28.06 -7.50
CA PRO A 539 7.58 -28.20 -7.37
C PRO A 539 8.17 -29.57 -7.81
N TYR A 540 9.49 -29.66 -7.97
CA TYR A 540 10.19 -29.98 -9.22
C TYR A 540 10.79 -31.40 -9.22
N CYS A 541 10.42 -32.23 -10.19
CA CYS A 541 11.03 -33.56 -10.31
C CYS A 541 12.21 -33.60 -11.29
N GLY A 542 13.37 -34.06 -10.84
CA GLY A 542 14.60 -34.32 -11.62
C GLY A 542 15.83 -33.50 -11.21
N ASP A 543 15.82 -32.78 -10.09
CA ASP A 543 16.94 -31.92 -9.63
C ASP A 543 17.93 -32.63 -8.67
N GLY A 544 17.63 -33.88 -8.31
CA GLY A 544 18.41 -34.71 -7.40
C GLY A 544 18.19 -34.41 -5.90
N LEU A 545 17.20 -33.58 -5.53
CA LEU A 545 16.92 -33.16 -4.16
C LEU A 545 15.43 -33.32 -3.80
N CYS A 546 15.09 -34.42 -3.12
CA CYS A 546 13.74 -34.65 -2.60
C CYS A 546 13.27 -33.55 -1.62
N SER A 547 12.54 -32.54 -2.13
CA SER A 547 12.14 -31.35 -1.37
C SER A 547 10.83 -30.76 -1.87
N GLY A 548 10.36 -29.64 -1.29
CA GLY A 548 9.23 -28.90 -1.85
C GLY A 548 7.84 -29.57 -1.86
N GLY A 549 7.66 -30.79 -1.34
CA GLY A 549 6.41 -31.56 -1.47
C GLY A 549 6.54 -32.78 -2.37
N GLU A 550 7.75 -33.03 -2.88
CA GLU A 550 8.14 -34.29 -3.51
C GLU A 550 8.20 -35.42 -2.48
N ASN A 551 7.84 -36.61 -2.93
CA ASN A 551 7.96 -37.87 -2.22
C ASN A 551 8.19 -39.01 -3.23
N GLU A 552 8.43 -40.20 -2.72
CA GLU A 552 8.71 -41.40 -3.50
C GLU A 552 7.57 -41.75 -4.50
N CYS A 553 6.34 -41.27 -4.27
CA CYS A 553 5.18 -41.51 -5.14
C CYS A 553 5.03 -40.50 -6.28
N ASN A 554 5.35 -39.22 -6.05
CA ASN A 554 5.16 -38.16 -7.05
C ASN A 554 6.48 -37.76 -7.75
N CYS A 555 7.63 -38.12 -7.19
CA CYS A 555 8.94 -37.90 -7.80
C CYS A 555 9.98 -38.95 -7.39
N SER A 556 9.84 -40.16 -7.94
CA SER A 556 10.78 -41.27 -7.68
C SER A 556 12.21 -41.04 -8.21
N ALA A 557 12.38 -40.08 -9.14
CA ALA A 557 13.69 -39.73 -9.70
C ALA A 557 14.64 -39.15 -8.63
N ASP A 558 14.11 -38.32 -7.73
CA ASP A 558 14.90 -37.62 -6.71
C ASP A 558 14.70 -38.17 -5.30
N CYS A 559 13.48 -38.61 -4.97
CA CYS A 559 13.13 -39.18 -3.66
C CYS A 559 13.42 -40.68 -3.54
N GLY A 560 13.67 -41.36 -4.67
CA GLY A 560 13.90 -42.79 -4.72
C GLY A 560 12.62 -43.62 -4.88
N THR A 561 12.77 -44.94 -4.93
CA THR A 561 11.64 -45.85 -5.12
C THR A 561 10.90 -46.12 -3.81
N PRO A 562 9.56 -46.07 -3.81
CA PRO A 562 8.78 -46.34 -2.61
C PRO A 562 8.99 -47.79 -2.12
N PRO A 563 8.91 -48.03 -0.80
CA PRO A 563 8.88 -49.38 -0.24
C PRO A 563 7.70 -50.20 -0.79
N ALA A 564 7.83 -51.52 -0.76
CA ALA A 564 6.81 -52.42 -1.34
C ALA A 564 5.56 -52.63 -0.48
N SER A 565 5.56 -52.10 0.75
CA SER A 565 4.47 -52.22 1.73
C SER A 565 4.68 -51.23 2.89
N GLU A 566 3.59 -50.66 3.39
CA GLU A 566 3.52 -49.93 4.66
C GLU A 566 4.06 -50.77 5.85
N VAL A 567 4.74 -50.12 6.80
CA VAL A 567 5.37 -50.79 7.95
C VAL A 567 4.59 -50.51 9.25
N PRO A 568 3.97 -51.54 9.86
CA PRO A 568 3.31 -51.41 11.16
C PRO A 568 4.25 -50.87 12.25
N GLY A 569 3.83 -49.78 12.89
CA GLY A 569 4.47 -49.05 13.97
C GLY A 569 5.28 -47.84 13.51
N GLN A 570 5.38 -47.60 12.20
CA GLN A 570 6.18 -46.52 11.63
C GLN A 570 5.39 -45.62 10.69
N THR A 571 4.79 -46.18 9.64
CA THR A 571 4.21 -45.39 8.54
C THR A 571 2.68 -45.41 8.53
N CYS A 572 2.04 -46.38 9.19
CA CYS A 572 0.59 -46.57 9.21
C CYS A 572 -0.25 -45.55 10.04
N SER A 573 0.25 -44.33 10.28
CA SER A 573 -0.52 -43.30 11.01
C SER A 573 -0.18 -41.85 10.62
N ASP A 574 0.61 -41.65 9.57
CA ASP A 574 1.09 -40.34 9.13
C ASP A 574 0.21 -39.69 8.04
N LYS A 575 -0.81 -40.41 7.56
CA LYS A 575 -1.79 -40.00 6.52
C LYS A 575 -1.19 -39.84 5.14
N ILE A 576 -0.01 -40.41 4.92
CA ILE A 576 0.63 -40.46 3.63
C ILE A 576 0.46 -41.90 3.10
N ASP A 577 0.57 -42.07 1.78
CA ASP A 577 0.54 -43.37 1.11
C ASP A 577 2.01 -43.72 0.84
N ASN A 578 2.65 -44.46 1.76
CA ASN A 578 4.10 -44.57 1.77
C ASN A 578 4.61 -45.65 0.82
N ASP A 579 3.76 -46.55 0.33
CA ASP A 579 4.07 -47.58 -0.67
C ASP A 579 3.39 -47.36 -2.04
N CYS A 580 2.64 -46.26 -2.16
CA CYS A 580 1.99 -45.76 -3.38
C CYS A 580 0.97 -46.73 -3.98
N ASP A 581 0.32 -47.55 -3.15
CA ASP A 581 -0.71 -48.51 -3.58
C ASP A 581 -2.11 -47.85 -3.74
N GLY A 582 -2.23 -46.58 -3.35
CA GLY A 582 -3.44 -45.77 -3.42
C GLY A 582 -4.27 -45.79 -2.13
N LYS A 583 -3.73 -46.30 -1.02
CA LYS A 583 -4.38 -46.31 0.30
C LYS A 583 -3.42 -45.78 1.36
N THR A 584 -3.99 -45.16 2.40
CA THR A 584 -3.21 -44.48 3.45
C THR A 584 -3.52 -45.09 4.81
N ASP A 585 -2.50 -45.27 5.64
CA ASP A 585 -2.62 -45.72 7.04
C ASP A 585 -3.54 -46.95 7.22
N CYS A 586 -4.49 -46.88 8.16
CA CYS A 586 -5.44 -47.95 8.47
C CYS A 586 -6.47 -48.24 7.37
N GLN A 587 -6.45 -47.50 6.25
CA GLN A 587 -7.20 -47.87 5.05
C GLN A 587 -6.40 -48.84 4.17
N ASP A 588 -5.09 -48.95 4.42
CA ASP A 588 -4.20 -49.91 3.82
C ASP A 588 -4.32 -51.30 4.50
N GLY A 589 -4.25 -52.35 3.67
CA GLY A 589 -4.25 -53.73 4.13
C GLY A 589 -2.94 -54.12 4.84
N ASP A 590 -1.84 -53.47 4.53
CA ASP A 590 -0.50 -53.74 5.06
C ASP A 590 -0.37 -53.23 6.51
N CYS A 591 -1.18 -52.23 6.87
CA CYS A 591 -1.32 -51.68 8.21
C CYS A 591 -2.27 -52.46 9.14
N ALA A 592 -2.83 -53.57 8.67
CA ALA A 592 -3.84 -54.34 9.42
C ALA A 592 -3.34 -54.90 10.77
N SER A 593 -2.02 -55.06 10.95
CA SER A 593 -1.41 -55.50 12.20
C SER A 593 -0.86 -54.37 13.08
N ASP A 594 -0.98 -53.10 12.67
CA ASP A 594 -0.49 -51.97 13.44
C ASP A 594 -1.35 -51.72 14.71
N ALA A 595 -0.69 -51.44 15.83
CA ALA A 595 -1.32 -51.06 17.08
C ALA A 595 -2.12 -49.74 17.00
N SER A 596 -1.72 -48.79 16.15
CA SER A 596 -2.44 -47.53 15.88
C SER A 596 -3.78 -47.80 15.17
N CYS A 597 -3.81 -48.81 14.31
CA CYS A 597 -5.00 -49.31 13.62
C CYS A 597 -5.77 -50.34 14.46
N ALA A 598 -5.12 -50.96 15.45
CA ALA A 598 -5.70 -51.89 16.39
C ALA A 598 -6.32 -51.20 17.63
N GLY A 599 -7.31 -50.33 17.41
CA GLY A 599 -8.18 -49.79 18.47
C GLY A 599 -8.79 -48.44 18.10
N GLY A 600 -9.86 -48.34 17.32
CA GLY A 600 -11.16 -48.92 17.64
C GLY A 600 -12.16 -47.90 18.22
N SER A 601 -12.30 -46.71 17.62
CA SER A 601 -13.40 -45.78 17.97
C SER A 601 -14.38 -45.49 16.85
N CYS A 602 -14.10 -45.89 15.60
CA CYS A 602 -15.05 -45.74 14.51
C CYS A 602 -15.43 -47.10 13.89
N LEU A 603 -16.72 -47.25 13.63
CA LEU A 603 -17.35 -48.45 13.10
C LEU A 603 -17.45 -48.33 11.57
N PRO A 604 -17.11 -49.40 10.83
CA PRO A 604 -17.19 -49.40 9.37
C PRO A 604 -18.64 -49.46 8.88
N LYS A 605 -18.82 -49.13 7.60
CA LYS A 605 -20.12 -49.12 6.91
C LYS A 605 -20.94 -50.39 7.16
N GLY A 606 -22.18 -50.23 7.60
CA GLY A 606 -23.12 -51.31 7.91
C GLY A 606 -23.13 -51.81 9.36
N LYS A 607 -22.16 -51.42 10.20
CA LYS A 607 -22.17 -51.74 11.63
C LYS A 607 -23.14 -50.84 12.40
N SER A 608 -23.74 -51.36 13.47
CA SER A 608 -24.73 -50.62 14.27
C SER A 608 -24.08 -49.50 15.07
N CYS A 609 -24.63 -48.30 14.96
CA CYS A 609 -24.10 -47.08 15.59
C CYS A 609 -25.17 -46.37 16.40
N SER A 610 -24.74 -45.57 17.37
CA SER A 610 -25.59 -44.76 18.24
C SER A 610 -25.56 -43.29 17.83
N SER A 611 -24.38 -42.81 17.46
CA SER A 611 -24.05 -41.44 17.06
C SER A 611 -23.24 -41.40 15.76
N ASN A 612 -23.11 -40.23 15.14
CA ASN A 612 -22.32 -40.06 13.92
C ASN A 612 -20.82 -40.32 14.15
N SER A 613 -20.29 -39.91 15.30
CA SER A 613 -18.88 -40.10 15.65
C SER A 613 -18.50 -41.56 15.87
N ASP A 614 -19.49 -42.44 16.06
CA ASP A 614 -19.24 -43.88 16.16
C ASP A 614 -18.88 -44.49 14.80
N CYS A 615 -19.03 -43.78 13.68
CA CYS A 615 -18.84 -44.29 12.33
C CYS A 615 -17.63 -43.66 11.66
N CYS A 616 -16.85 -44.43 10.91
CA CYS A 616 -15.69 -43.86 10.19
C CYS A 616 -16.11 -42.86 9.11
N SER A 617 -17.32 -43.02 8.55
CA SER A 617 -17.93 -42.04 7.63
C SER A 617 -18.53 -40.81 8.30
N ASN A 618 -18.44 -40.72 9.64
CA ASN A 618 -19.09 -39.71 10.48
C ASN A 618 -20.61 -39.58 10.22
N LYS A 619 -21.23 -40.65 9.70
CA LYS A 619 -22.63 -40.70 9.26
C LYS A 619 -23.31 -41.97 9.74
N CYS A 620 -24.14 -41.84 10.77
CA CYS A 620 -24.96 -42.91 11.31
C CYS A 620 -26.41 -42.77 10.79
N ARG A 621 -26.83 -43.64 9.85
CA ARG A 621 -28.14 -43.54 9.17
C ARG A 621 -29.11 -44.63 9.63
N LYS A 622 -30.40 -44.28 9.68
CA LYS A 622 -31.47 -45.24 10.00
C LYS A 622 -31.82 -46.05 8.75
N LYS A 623 -31.55 -47.36 8.77
CA LYS A 623 -31.87 -48.29 7.69
C LYS A 623 -32.68 -49.46 8.27
N LYS A 624 -33.91 -49.65 7.78
CA LYS A 624 -34.84 -50.72 8.23
C LYS A 624 -35.01 -50.80 9.76
N GLY A 625 -35.19 -49.65 10.41
CA GLY A 625 -35.47 -49.57 11.86
C GLY A 625 -34.25 -49.61 12.78
N LYS A 626 -33.03 -49.86 12.29
CA LYS A 626 -31.78 -49.79 13.08
C LYS A 626 -30.86 -48.69 12.54
N LYS A 627 -30.07 -48.06 13.43
CA LYS A 627 -29.04 -47.10 13.07
C LYS A 627 -27.75 -47.86 12.70
N VAL A 628 -27.21 -47.60 11.52
CA VAL A 628 -25.97 -48.22 11.01
C VAL A 628 -25.09 -47.19 10.31
N CYS A 629 -23.79 -47.42 10.29
CA CYS A 629 -22.84 -46.55 9.62
C CYS A 629 -23.07 -46.56 8.10
N ALA A 630 -23.12 -45.37 7.51
CA ALA A 630 -23.47 -45.13 6.11
C ALA A 630 -22.32 -45.40 5.15
#